data_AF-A0A4Q3BX99-F1
#
_entry.id   AF-A0A4Q3BX99-F1
#
_cell.length_a   1.000
_cell.length_b   1.000
_cell.length_c   1.000
_cell.angle_alpha   90.00
_cell.angle_beta   90.00
_cell.angle_gamma   90.00
#
_symmetry.space_group_name_H-M   'P 1'
#
loop_
_entity.id
_entity.type
_entity.pdbx_description
1 polymer ?
#
loop_
_entity_poly.entity_id
_entity_poly.type
_entity_poly.pdbx_seq_one_letter_code
_entity_poly.pdbx_strand_id
1 'polypeptide(L)'
;FKLSNGQPAKFFSSHDKSTVDLHFKWMQQYGIDGVFMQRFFGNAKNRDKESLTVIKNAFEAASKYERAVAIMYDLSGLGANGEDCSAIIEDWKYLVDELKVTNQAGKKTYLHHNGKPLVTIWGVGFPDRPYNIRNIGLEKLIDFLKNDPVYGNCTVMLGVPTAWRTLNADCVNDPYLHQLIKKCDIVLPWTVQRYTPLLHNDMDRLRDNTIDDIKWCTDNKLDYVPCISPGFSWHNLSRYEFPDDVKPVGSIPRQGGRFYWQQIATAINAGASMLYVAMFDEVNEATAIFKSSDNPPVSAVTSFINMDGKPSDHYLWLTGEAAKVLRNQKPLTLKMPERK
;
A
#
# COMPACT_ATOMS: atom_id res chain seq x y z
N PHE A 1 25.75 -0.91 -12.34
CA PHE A 1 25.54 0.51 -11.99
C PHE A 1 26.74 1.05 -11.23
N LYS A 2 27.13 2.31 -11.48
CA LYS A 2 28.19 3.02 -10.73
C LYS A 2 27.65 4.33 -10.17
N LEU A 3 28.17 4.78 -9.04
CA LEU A 3 27.93 6.12 -8.50
C LEU A 3 28.74 7.17 -9.28
N SER A 4 28.44 8.45 -9.09
CA SER A 4 29.16 9.56 -9.74
C SER A 4 30.66 9.59 -9.44
N ASN A 5 31.07 9.08 -8.28
CA ASN A 5 32.48 8.93 -7.87
C ASN A 5 33.15 7.65 -8.42
N GLY A 6 32.49 6.91 -9.32
CA GLY A 6 33.02 5.71 -9.96
C GLY A 6 32.88 4.42 -9.16
N GLN A 7 32.47 4.48 -7.88
CA GLN A 7 32.30 3.29 -7.03
C GLN A 7 31.10 2.43 -7.49
N PRO A 8 31.15 1.09 -7.32
CA PRO A 8 30.00 0.24 -7.56
C PRO A 8 28.80 0.64 -6.70
N ALA A 9 27.62 0.76 -7.32
CA ALA A 9 26.38 0.96 -6.58
C ALA A 9 25.98 -0.31 -5.84
N LYS A 10 25.42 -0.17 -4.62
CA LYS A 10 24.91 -1.28 -3.82
C LYS A 10 23.38 -1.25 -3.82
N PHE A 11 22.78 -2.43 -3.93
CA PHE A 11 21.33 -2.63 -3.86
C PHE A 11 21.03 -3.57 -2.70
N PHE A 12 19.91 -3.34 -2.02
CA PHE A 12 19.45 -4.24 -0.96
C PHE A 12 18.73 -5.45 -1.58
N SER A 13 18.49 -6.47 -0.76
CA SER A 13 17.61 -7.58 -1.10
C SER A 13 16.57 -7.74 -0.01
N SER A 14 15.29 -7.76 -0.37
CA SER A 14 14.21 -8.02 0.60
C SER A 14 14.28 -9.44 1.18
N HIS A 15 14.98 -10.37 0.52
CA HIS A 15 15.26 -11.71 1.05
C HIS A 15 16.27 -11.69 2.22
N ASP A 16 17.16 -10.70 2.26
CA ASP A 16 18.12 -10.55 3.35
C ASP A 16 17.42 -10.08 4.63
N LYS A 17 17.51 -10.90 5.69
CA LYS A 17 16.95 -10.61 7.00
C LYS A 17 17.45 -9.29 7.58
N SER A 18 18.71 -8.92 7.35
CA SER A 18 19.27 -7.67 7.89
C SER A 18 18.64 -6.43 7.27
N THR A 19 18.23 -6.53 6.01
CA THR A 19 17.48 -5.48 5.30
C THR A 19 16.10 -5.29 5.90
N VAL A 20 15.34 -6.38 6.09
CA VAL A 20 14.00 -6.32 6.69
C VAL A 20 14.07 -5.80 8.14
N ASP A 21 15.03 -6.27 8.94
CA ASP A 21 15.26 -5.77 10.30
C ASP A 21 15.50 -4.25 10.32
N LEU A 22 16.33 -3.75 9.40
CA LEU A 22 16.61 -2.32 9.28
C LEU A 22 15.37 -1.50 8.88
N HIS A 23 14.53 -2.01 7.99
CA HIS A 23 13.29 -1.36 7.58
C HIS A 23 12.33 -1.19 8.75
N PHE A 24 12.13 -2.23 9.56
CA PHE A 24 11.31 -2.15 10.77
C PHE A 24 11.91 -1.25 11.85
N LYS A 25 13.25 -1.25 11.99
CA LYS A 25 13.94 -0.28 12.85
C LYS A 25 13.61 1.15 12.45
N TRP A 26 13.63 1.46 11.15
CA TRP A 26 13.23 2.78 10.67
C TRP A 26 11.76 3.06 10.99
N MET A 27 10.84 2.14 10.72
CA MET A 27 9.42 2.33 11.06
C MET A 27 9.24 2.71 12.54
N GLN A 28 9.93 2.02 13.46
CA GLN A 28 9.92 2.37 14.88
C GLN A 28 10.49 3.78 15.13
N GLN A 29 11.67 4.10 14.57
CA GLN A 29 12.35 5.39 14.76
C GLN A 29 11.50 6.59 14.31
N TYR A 30 10.75 6.44 13.22
CA TYR A 30 9.90 7.52 12.69
C TYR A 30 8.45 7.42 13.17
N GLY A 31 8.11 6.45 14.02
CA GLY A 31 6.77 6.31 14.59
C GLY A 31 5.70 5.83 13.59
N ILE A 32 6.10 5.16 12.51
CA ILE A 32 5.21 4.49 11.56
C ILE A 32 4.57 3.27 12.26
N ASP A 33 3.26 3.11 12.12
CA ASP A 33 2.50 2.08 12.86
C ASP A 33 2.85 0.66 12.45
N GLY A 34 2.97 0.41 11.15
CA GLY A 34 3.20 -0.93 10.61
C GLY A 34 3.15 -0.99 9.09
N VAL A 35 3.00 -2.20 8.58
CA VAL A 35 3.13 -2.52 7.15
C VAL A 35 2.16 -3.65 6.78
N PHE A 36 1.63 -3.59 5.56
CA PHE A 36 0.97 -4.72 4.91
C PHE A 36 1.99 -5.45 4.04
N MET A 37 2.19 -6.75 4.30
CA MET A 37 3.01 -7.63 3.47
C MET A 37 2.19 -8.02 2.24
N GLN A 38 2.53 -7.42 1.11
CA GLN A 38 1.89 -7.72 -0.17
C GLN A 38 2.29 -9.11 -0.65
N ARG A 39 1.28 -9.91 -0.98
CA ARG A 39 1.40 -11.29 -1.41
C ARG A 39 0.62 -11.46 -2.70
N PHE A 40 1.33 -11.39 -3.83
CA PHE A 40 0.73 -11.56 -5.15
C PHE A 40 0.13 -12.95 -5.32
N PHE A 41 -0.89 -13.06 -6.17
CA PHE A 41 -1.61 -14.29 -6.43
C PHE A 41 -0.68 -15.46 -6.77
N GLY A 42 0.32 -15.22 -7.63
CA GLY A 42 1.33 -16.22 -7.98
C GLY A 42 2.17 -16.72 -6.79
N ASN A 43 2.55 -15.83 -5.87
CA ASN A 43 3.30 -16.22 -4.67
C ASN A 43 2.43 -17.01 -3.69
N ALA A 44 1.14 -16.65 -3.55
CA ALA A 44 0.18 -17.38 -2.72
C ALA A 44 -0.09 -18.77 -3.30
N LYS A 45 -0.51 -18.84 -4.57
CA LYS A 45 -0.84 -20.08 -5.28
C LYS A 45 0.31 -21.09 -5.23
N ASN A 46 1.53 -20.64 -5.49
CA ASN A 46 2.69 -21.53 -5.60
C ASN A 46 3.46 -21.71 -4.28
N ARG A 47 3.02 -21.05 -3.19
CA ARG A 47 3.73 -20.98 -1.90
C ARG A 47 5.21 -20.66 -2.11
N ASP A 48 5.46 -19.57 -2.83
CA ASP A 48 6.81 -19.15 -3.22
C ASP A 48 7.72 -19.01 -1.99
N LYS A 49 8.85 -19.73 -2.00
CA LYS A 49 9.75 -19.86 -0.85
C LYS A 49 10.43 -18.54 -0.51
N GLU A 50 10.84 -17.78 -1.53
CA GLU A 50 11.52 -16.50 -1.35
C GLU A 50 10.58 -15.49 -0.68
N SER A 51 9.35 -15.34 -1.21
CA SER A 51 8.30 -14.52 -0.60
C SER A 51 7.97 -14.94 0.84
N LEU A 52 7.90 -16.25 1.12
CA LEU A 52 7.69 -16.75 2.47
C LEU A 52 8.85 -16.41 3.42
N THR A 53 10.10 -16.43 2.95
CA THR A 53 11.25 -15.98 3.74
C THR A 53 11.12 -14.49 4.10
N VAL A 54 10.73 -13.64 3.15
CA VAL A 54 10.50 -12.21 3.41
C VAL A 54 9.42 -12.01 4.47
N ILE A 55 8.29 -12.73 4.37
CA ILE A 55 7.22 -12.69 5.36
C ILE A 55 7.73 -13.12 6.74
N LYS A 56 8.45 -14.25 6.85
CA LYS A 56 9.02 -14.71 8.13
C LYS A 56 9.93 -13.66 8.77
N ASN A 57 10.82 -13.06 7.97
CA ASN A 57 11.71 -12.00 8.42
C ASN A 57 10.91 -10.78 8.92
N ALA A 58 9.83 -10.41 8.22
CA ALA A 58 8.98 -9.29 8.62
C ALA A 58 8.24 -9.56 9.93
N PHE A 59 7.73 -10.78 10.16
CA PHE A 59 7.08 -11.14 11.42
C PHE A 59 8.04 -11.09 12.61
N GLU A 60 9.27 -11.58 12.44
CA GLU A 60 10.30 -11.50 13.47
C GLU A 60 10.67 -10.04 13.78
N ALA A 61 10.91 -9.24 12.74
CA ALA A 61 11.25 -7.82 12.89
C ALA A 61 10.09 -7.01 13.49
N ALA A 62 8.85 -7.29 13.08
CA ALA A 62 7.63 -6.70 13.65
C ALA A 62 7.57 -6.93 15.17
N SER A 63 7.79 -8.16 15.61
CA SER A 63 7.81 -8.53 17.03
C SER A 63 8.93 -7.80 17.80
N LYS A 64 10.13 -7.73 17.23
CA LYS A 64 11.30 -7.04 17.82
C LYS A 64 11.11 -5.53 17.97
N TYR A 65 10.56 -4.87 16.95
CA TYR A 65 10.40 -3.41 16.90
C TYR A 65 9.00 -2.93 17.29
N GLU A 66 8.14 -3.87 17.70
CA GLU A 66 6.75 -3.64 18.11
C GLU A 66 5.95 -2.85 17.07
N ARG A 67 6.09 -3.20 15.79
CA ARG A 67 5.36 -2.58 14.67
C ARG A 67 4.30 -3.54 14.14
N ALA A 68 3.16 -3.01 13.72
CA ALA A 68 2.09 -3.82 13.19
C ALA A 68 2.48 -4.48 11.85
N VAL A 69 1.98 -5.69 11.61
CA VAL A 69 2.16 -6.42 10.35
C VAL A 69 0.85 -7.10 9.95
N ALA A 70 0.46 -7.04 8.68
CA ALA A 70 -0.71 -7.75 8.17
C ALA A 70 -0.47 -8.31 6.77
N ILE A 71 -1.31 -9.24 6.32
CA ILE A 71 -1.22 -9.79 4.97
C ILE A 71 -2.16 -9.03 4.04
N MET A 72 -1.65 -8.66 2.87
CA MET A 72 -2.41 -8.15 1.75
C MET A 72 -2.28 -9.09 0.57
N TYR A 73 -3.37 -9.74 0.18
CA TYR A 73 -3.44 -10.53 -1.04
C TYR A 73 -3.67 -9.62 -2.23
N ASP A 74 -2.71 -9.58 -3.15
CA ASP A 74 -2.81 -8.85 -4.40
C ASP A 74 -3.23 -9.79 -5.52
N LEU A 75 -4.36 -9.51 -6.17
CA LEU A 75 -4.92 -10.35 -7.22
C LEU A 75 -4.20 -10.21 -8.58
N SER A 76 -3.16 -9.38 -8.69
CA SER A 76 -2.33 -9.30 -9.88
C SER A 76 -1.69 -10.66 -10.18
N GLY A 77 -1.74 -11.05 -11.45
CA GLY A 77 -1.31 -12.38 -11.92
C GLY A 77 -2.39 -13.46 -11.85
N LEU A 78 -3.58 -13.20 -11.30
CA LEU A 78 -4.73 -14.09 -11.41
C LEU A 78 -5.24 -14.11 -12.86
N GLY A 79 -5.31 -15.29 -13.46
CA GLY A 79 -5.77 -15.50 -14.83
C GLY A 79 -7.29 -15.41 -15.00
N ALA A 80 -7.72 -15.22 -16.25
CA ALA A 80 -9.15 -15.15 -16.61
C ALA A 80 -9.87 -16.51 -16.49
N ASN A 81 -9.14 -17.62 -16.65
CA ASN A 81 -9.68 -18.97 -16.74
C ASN A 81 -8.81 -19.94 -15.93
N GLY A 82 -9.44 -20.92 -15.28
CA GLY A 82 -8.75 -22.02 -14.58
C GLY A 82 -8.09 -21.63 -13.25
N GLU A 83 -8.27 -20.39 -12.80
CA GLU A 83 -7.77 -19.89 -11.51
C GLU A 83 -8.87 -19.10 -10.81
N ASP A 84 -8.90 -19.17 -9.48
CA ASP A 84 -9.84 -18.43 -8.64
C ASP A 84 -9.25 -18.19 -7.23
N CYS A 85 -10.03 -17.52 -6.37
CA CYS A 85 -9.64 -17.19 -5.00
C CYS A 85 -9.52 -18.41 -4.06
N SER A 86 -9.80 -19.64 -4.49
CA SER A 86 -9.57 -20.82 -3.65
C SER A 86 -8.09 -21.01 -3.31
N ALA A 87 -7.18 -20.61 -4.20
CA ALA A 87 -5.74 -20.62 -3.94
C ALA A 87 -5.36 -19.69 -2.77
N ILE A 88 -6.07 -18.58 -2.59
CA ILE A 88 -5.86 -17.64 -1.47
C ILE A 88 -6.39 -18.25 -0.17
N ILE A 89 -7.53 -18.95 -0.21
CA ILE A 89 -8.07 -19.68 0.95
C ILE A 89 -7.05 -20.71 1.46
N GLU A 90 -6.49 -21.52 0.55
CA GLU A 90 -5.51 -22.56 0.90
C GLU A 90 -4.16 -21.98 1.35
N ASP A 91 -3.78 -20.82 0.84
CA ASP A 91 -2.61 -20.09 1.34
C ASP A 91 -2.86 -19.50 2.73
N TRP A 92 -4.02 -18.89 3.00
CA TRP A 92 -4.35 -18.33 4.31
C TRP A 92 -4.32 -19.40 5.40
N LYS A 93 -4.94 -20.57 5.15
CA LYS A 93 -4.84 -21.73 6.05
C LYS A 93 -3.40 -22.08 6.36
N TYR A 94 -2.57 -22.17 5.32
CA TYR A 94 -1.14 -22.42 5.48
C TYR A 94 -0.44 -21.35 6.33
N LEU A 95 -0.71 -20.06 6.10
CA LEU A 95 -0.11 -18.99 6.91
C LEU A 95 -0.57 -19.06 8.39
N VAL A 96 -1.85 -19.37 8.63
CA VAL A 96 -2.39 -19.55 9.99
C VAL A 96 -1.76 -20.76 10.67
N ASP A 97 -1.64 -21.89 9.99
CA ASP A 97 -1.14 -23.13 10.58
C ASP A 97 0.38 -23.16 10.72
N GLU A 98 1.12 -22.71 9.70
CA GLU A 98 2.57 -22.87 9.65
C GLU A 98 3.32 -21.65 10.15
N LEU A 99 2.83 -20.44 9.82
CA LEU A 99 3.45 -19.19 10.26
C LEU A 99 2.78 -18.59 11.50
N LYS A 100 1.66 -19.17 11.95
CA LYS A 100 0.90 -18.69 13.11
C LYS A 100 0.55 -17.21 12.98
N VAL A 101 0.15 -16.74 11.79
CA VAL A 101 -0.03 -15.30 11.54
C VAL A 101 -1.08 -14.65 12.45
N THR A 102 -2.11 -15.39 12.84
CA THR A 102 -3.15 -14.95 13.81
C THR A 102 -2.87 -15.40 15.26
N ASN A 103 -1.78 -16.11 15.51
CA ASN A 103 -1.37 -16.57 16.84
C ASN A 103 0.16 -16.53 17.02
N GLN A 104 0.78 -15.41 16.71
CA GLN A 104 2.24 -15.24 16.66
C GLN A 104 2.91 -15.55 18.02
N ALA A 105 4.09 -16.14 18.03
CA ALA A 105 4.90 -16.21 19.25
C ALA A 105 5.49 -14.83 19.62
N GLY A 106 5.72 -14.57 20.90
CA GLY A 106 6.27 -13.28 21.37
C GLY A 106 5.24 -12.15 21.38
N LYS A 107 5.62 -10.97 20.89
CA LYS A 107 4.72 -9.81 20.80
C LYS A 107 3.66 -10.06 19.72
N LYS A 108 2.40 -9.89 20.08
CA LYS A 108 1.26 -10.01 19.17
C LYS A 108 1.15 -8.73 18.36
N THR A 109 1.82 -8.69 17.21
CA THR A 109 1.93 -7.51 16.35
C THR A 109 1.13 -7.63 15.06
N TYR A 110 0.42 -8.73 14.85
CA TYR A 110 -0.53 -8.80 13.73
C TYR A 110 -1.53 -7.64 13.84
N LEU A 111 -1.79 -6.94 12.76
CA LEU A 111 -2.70 -5.78 12.78
C LEU A 111 -4.12 -6.27 13.03
N HIS A 112 -4.77 -5.72 14.05
CA HIS A 112 -6.16 -5.96 14.34
C HIS A 112 -6.99 -4.69 14.10
N HIS A 113 -8.22 -4.88 13.68
CA HIS A 113 -9.21 -3.83 13.55
C HIS A 113 -10.49 -4.27 14.27
N ASN A 114 -11.02 -3.45 15.17
CA ASN A 114 -12.15 -3.81 16.04
C ASN A 114 -11.98 -5.18 16.74
N GLY A 115 -10.76 -5.47 17.19
CA GLY A 115 -10.41 -6.70 17.91
C GLY A 115 -10.10 -7.92 17.03
N LYS A 116 -10.35 -7.86 15.72
CA LYS A 116 -10.16 -9.00 14.79
C LYS A 116 -8.91 -8.83 13.92
N PRO A 117 -8.20 -9.92 13.57
CA PRO A 117 -7.10 -9.86 12.60
C PRO A 117 -7.53 -9.23 11.28
N LEU A 118 -6.74 -8.31 10.73
CA LEU A 118 -7.03 -7.65 9.47
C LEU A 118 -6.36 -8.36 8.28
N VAL A 119 -7.15 -8.74 7.28
CA VAL A 119 -6.66 -9.26 6.00
C VAL A 119 -7.12 -8.34 4.87
N THR A 120 -6.23 -8.03 3.94
CA THR A 120 -6.57 -7.19 2.77
C THR A 120 -6.65 -8.02 1.50
N ILE A 121 -7.64 -7.73 0.66
CA ILE A 121 -7.75 -8.22 -0.72
C ILE A 121 -7.64 -7.01 -1.64
N TRP A 122 -6.59 -6.91 -2.43
CA TRP A 122 -6.31 -5.77 -3.31
C TRP A 122 -6.46 -6.14 -4.78
N GLY A 123 -6.95 -5.18 -5.58
CA GLY A 123 -7.07 -5.30 -7.03
C GLY A 123 -8.50 -5.54 -7.51
N VAL A 124 -9.51 -5.36 -6.67
CA VAL A 124 -10.90 -5.68 -7.01
C VAL A 124 -11.58 -4.51 -7.71
N GLY A 125 -12.06 -4.73 -8.94
CA GLY A 125 -12.85 -3.75 -9.68
C GLY A 125 -12.08 -2.87 -10.65
N PHE A 126 -10.78 -3.11 -10.86
CA PHE A 126 -10.02 -2.44 -11.91
C PHE A 126 -10.34 -3.03 -13.29
N PRO A 127 -10.54 -2.21 -14.34
CA PRO A 127 -10.96 -2.66 -15.66
C PRO A 127 -9.83 -3.31 -16.48
N ASP A 128 -8.58 -3.12 -16.07
CA ASP A 128 -7.37 -3.66 -16.73
C ASP A 128 -7.01 -5.08 -16.25
N ARG A 129 -7.83 -5.68 -15.39
CA ARG A 129 -7.63 -7.05 -14.91
C ARG A 129 -8.16 -8.07 -15.92
N PRO A 130 -7.46 -9.20 -16.12
CA PRO A 130 -7.91 -10.22 -17.07
C PRO A 130 -9.14 -10.99 -16.56
N TYR A 131 -9.44 -10.93 -15.26
CA TYR A 131 -10.53 -11.68 -14.64
C TYR A 131 -11.82 -10.88 -14.48
N ASN A 132 -12.95 -11.59 -14.40
CA ASN A 132 -14.24 -11.02 -14.04
C ASN A 132 -14.50 -11.22 -12.53
N ILE A 133 -14.77 -10.13 -11.82
CA ILE A 133 -15.01 -10.13 -10.36
C ILE A 133 -16.13 -11.08 -9.92
N ARG A 134 -17.08 -11.43 -10.80
CA ARG A 134 -18.18 -12.36 -10.52
C ARG A 134 -17.76 -13.83 -10.52
N ASN A 135 -16.66 -14.18 -11.18
CA ASN A 135 -16.33 -15.57 -11.52
C ASN A 135 -15.09 -16.11 -10.81
N ILE A 136 -14.41 -15.27 -10.01
CA ILE A 136 -13.17 -15.65 -9.32
C ILE A 136 -13.37 -16.03 -7.85
N GLY A 137 -14.61 -16.19 -7.39
CA GLY A 137 -14.89 -16.65 -6.02
C GLY A 137 -14.63 -15.63 -4.91
N LEU A 138 -14.71 -14.32 -5.20
CA LEU A 138 -14.49 -13.26 -4.21
C LEU A 138 -15.46 -13.34 -3.01
N GLU A 139 -16.75 -13.59 -3.24
CA GLU A 139 -17.70 -13.75 -2.14
C GLU A 139 -17.35 -14.92 -1.23
N LYS A 140 -16.91 -16.05 -1.81
CA LYS A 140 -16.49 -17.22 -1.05
C LYS A 140 -15.23 -16.92 -0.22
N LEU A 141 -14.27 -16.17 -0.77
CA LEU A 141 -13.08 -15.75 -0.03
C LEU A 141 -13.44 -14.82 1.13
N ILE A 142 -14.26 -13.79 0.88
CA ILE A 142 -14.68 -12.84 1.90
C ILE A 142 -15.46 -13.57 3.01
N ASP A 143 -16.40 -14.43 2.64
CA ASP A 143 -17.17 -15.22 3.61
C ASP A 143 -16.26 -16.14 4.43
N PHE A 144 -15.33 -16.85 3.79
CA PHE A 144 -14.34 -17.69 4.47
C PHE A 144 -13.51 -16.89 5.50
N LEU A 145 -12.91 -15.77 5.09
CA LEU A 145 -12.09 -14.95 5.99
C LEU A 145 -12.88 -14.41 7.19
N LYS A 146 -14.17 -14.12 7.02
CA LYS A 146 -15.01 -13.58 8.09
C LYS A 146 -15.60 -14.66 8.98
N ASN A 147 -16.06 -15.76 8.39
CA ASN A 147 -17.02 -16.67 9.02
C ASN A 147 -16.54 -18.11 9.17
N ASP A 148 -15.40 -18.50 8.56
CA ASP A 148 -14.87 -19.85 8.78
C ASP A 148 -14.57 -20.07 10.28
N PRO A 149 -15.02 -21.18 10.89
CA PRO A 149 -14.94 -21.39 12.33
C PRO A 149 -13.51 -21.65 12.84
N VAL A 150 -12.57 -22.00 11.94
CA VAL A 150 -11.19 -22.35 12.29
C VAL A 150 -10.23 -21.26 11.84
N TYR A 151 -10.37 -20.79 10.60
CA TYR A 151 -9.44 -19.88 9.95
C TYR A 151 -10.00 -18.47 9.75
N GLY A 152 -11.27 -18.24 10.06
CA GLY A 152 -11.96 -16.98 9.85
C GLY A 152 -11.84 -16.01 11.01
N ASN A 153 -12.96 -15.33 11.32
CA ASN A 153 -13.03 -14.25 12.30
C ASN A 153 -12.08 -13.06 12.02
N CYS A 154 -11.79 -12.82 10.75
CA CYS A 154 -11.00 -11.67 10.31
C CYS A 154 -11.90 -10.46 9.98
N THR A 155 -11.31 -9.27 10.08
CA THR A 155 -11.77 -8.07 9.39
C THR A 155 -11.18 -8.09 7.98
N VAL A 156 -11.97 -7.69 6.97
CA VAL A 156 -11.54 -7.64 5.58
C VAL A 156 -11.47 -6.20 5.08
N MET A 157 -10.30 -5.80 4.60
CA MET A 157 -10.12 -4.57 3.82
C MET A 157 -10.12 -4.88 2.32
N LEU A 158 -10.86 -4.10 1.53
CA LEU A 158 -10.93 -4.27 0.07
C LEU A 158 -10.21 -3.11 -0.63
N GLY A 159 -9.17 -3.44 -1.39
CA GLY A 159 -8.43 -2.55 -2.27
C GLY A 159 -9.11 -2.38 -3.62
N VAL A 160 -9.62 -1.18 -3.90
CA VAL A 160 -10.48 -0.86 -5.05
C VAL A 160 -9.92 0.30 -5.88
N PRO A 161 -10.42 0.56 -7.10
CA PRO A 161 -10.07 1.75 -7.87
C PRO A 161 -10.45 3.05 -7.16
N THR A 162 -10.00 4.20 -7.68
CA THR A 162 -10.33 5.49 -7.06
C THR A 162 -11.79 5.88 -7.24
N ALA A 163 -12.35 5.68 -8.42
CA ALA A 163 -13.75 6.03 -8.69
C ALA A 163 -14.73 4.89 -8.37
N TRP A 164 -14.39 4.05 -7.40
CA TRP A 164 -15.19 2.90 -6.96
C TRP A 164 -16.60 3.30 -6.49
N ARG A 165 -16.73 4.46 -5.83
CA ARG A 165 -18.02 4.93 -5.30
C ARG A 165 -19.03 5.20 -6.42
N THR A 166 -18.56 5.73 -7.54
CA THR A 166 -19.37 6.10 -8.70
C THR A 166 -19.33 5.08 -9.84
N LEU A 167 -18.52 4.02 -9.72
CA LEU A 167 -18.38 2.93 -10.71
C LEU A 167 -18.05 3.43 -12.12
N ASN A 168 -17.15 4.41 -12.22
CA ASN A 168 -16.78 5.03 -13.50
C ASN A 168 -15.26 5.22 -13.61
N ALA A 169 -14.79 5.87 -14.67
CA ALA A 169 -13.38 6.18 -14.92
C ALA A 169 -12.44 4.97 -14.82
N ASP A 170 -11.73 4.82 -13.70
CA ASP A 170 -10.77 3.73 -13.46
C ASP A 170 -11.41 2.50 -12.80
N CYS A 171 -12.74 2.48 -12.70
CA CYS A 171 -13.50 1.40 -12.09
C CYS A 171 -14.41 0.70 -13.11
N VAL A 172 -14.60 -0.61 -12.93
CA VAL A 172 -15.65 -1.36 -13.62
C VAL A 172 -17.03 -0.75 -13.31
N ASN A 173 -17.84 -0.58 -14.35
CA ASN A 173 -19.23 -0.14 -14.21
C ASN A 173 -20.15 -1.35 -13.91
N ASP A 174 -19.91 -2.01 -12.78
CA ASP A 174 -20.71 -3.15 -12.30
C ASP A 174 -21.13 -2.93 -10.84
N PRO A 175 -22.43 -2.77 -10.54
CA PRO A 175 -22.95 -2.63 -9.18
C PRO A 175 -22.60 -3.78 -8.24
N TYR A 176 -22.18 -4.94 -8.77
CA TYR A 176 -21.67 -6.04 -7.96
C TYR A 176 -20.46 -5.66 -7.11
N LEU A 177 -19.63 -4.71 -7.56
CA LEU A 177 -18.52 -4.22 -6.76
C LEU A 177 -19.00 -3.63 -5.42
N HIS A 178 -20.10 -2.86 -5.42
CA HIS A 178 -20.68 -2.34 -4.18
C HIS A 178 -21.23 -3.46 -3.29
N GLN A 179 -21.75 -4.54 -3.87
CA GLN A 179 -22.20 -5.70 -3.09
C GLN A 179 -21.03 -6.40 -2.37
N LEU A 180 -19.89 -6.54 -3.06
CA LEU A 180 -18.65 -7.07 -2.46
C LEU A 180 -18.13 -6.14 -1.37
N ILE A 181 -18.05 -4.83 -1.64
CA ILE A 181 -17.59 -3.83 -0.66
C ILE A 181 -18.41 -3.89 0.63
N LYS A 182 -19.74 -3.99 0.53
CA LYS A 182 -20.63 -4.06 1.71
C LYS A 182 -20.52 -5.35 2.52
N LYS A 183 -19.85 -6.38 2.00
CA LYS A 183 -19.51 -7.60 2.76
C LYS A 183 -18.18 -7.46 3.52
N CYS A 184 -17.34 -6.51 3.14
CA CYS A 184 -16.08 -6.19 3.81
C CYS A 184 -16.31 -5.27 5.02
N ASP A 185 -15.23 -4.74 5.59
CA ASP A 185 -15.26 -3.88 6.77
C ASP A 185 -14.57 -2.53 6.50
N ILE A 186 -13.54 -2.53 5.64
CA ILE A 186 -12.73 -1.35 5.32
C ILE A 186 -12.58 -1.22 3.79
N VAL A 187 -12.68 0.00 3.28
CA VAL A 187 -12.41 0.33 1.87
C VAL A 187 -11.11 1.11 1.74
N LEU A 188 -10.22 0.63 0.85
CA LEU A 188 -8.95 1.25 0.48
C LEU A 188 -8.97 1.59 -1.02
N PRO A 189 -9.27 2.83 -1.44
CA PRO A 189 -9.12 3.22 -2.83
C PRO A 189 -7.64 3.40 -3.20
N TRP A 190 -7.24 2.89 -4.36
CA TRP A 190 -5.90 3.10 -4.91
C TRP A 190 -5.82 4.42 -5.68
N THR A 191 -5.34 5.47 -5.03
CA THR A 191 -5.26 6.84 -5.56
C THR A 191 -3.91 7.20 -6.18
N VAL A 192 -2.94 6.27 -6.18
CA VAL A 192 -1.66 6.46 -6.87
C VAL A 192 -1.93 6.78 -8.35
N GLN A 193 -1.24 7.79 -8.87
CA GLN A 193 -1.45 8.37 -10.20
C GLN A 193 -2.75 9.18 -10.42
N ARG A 194 -3.61 9.32 -9.42
CA ARG A 194 -4.90 10.02 -9.60
C ARG A 194 -4.85 11.49 -9.27
N TYR A 195 -3.90 11.94 -8.47
CA TYR A 195 -3.71 13.34 -8.09
C TYR A 195 -2.28 13.80 -8.39
N THR A 196 -2.10 15.09 -8.67
CA THR A 196 -0.79 15.65 -9.01
C THR A 196 -0.69 17.12 -8.57
N PRO A 197 0.50 17.58 -8.15
CA PRO A 197 0.69 18.99 -7.82
C PRO A 197 0.81 19.89 -9.06
N LEU A 198 0.74 19.30 -10.27
CA LEU A 198 0.84 20.01 -11.55
C LEU A 198 -0.51 20.55 -12.04
N LEU A 199 -1.62 20.11 -11.43
CA LEU A 199 -2.96 20.59 -11.75
C LEU A 199 -3.41 21.63 -10.71
N HIS A 200 -4.12 22.65 -11.18
CA HIS A 200 -4.68 23.67 -10.31
C HIS A 200 -5.77 23.07 -9.42
N ASN A 201 -5.73 23.36 -8.12
CA ASN A 201 -6.73 22.97 -7.12
C ASN A 201 -7.03 21.45 -7.05
N ASP A 202 -6.06 20.60 -7.41
CA ASP A 202 -6.29 19.15 -7.42
C ASP A 202 -6.56 18.57 -6.02
N MET A 203 -6.12 19.28 -4.98
CA MET A 203 -6.45 18.94 -3.58
C MET A 203 -7.90 19.26 -3.20
N ASP A 204 -8.59 20.17 -3.89
CA ASP A 204 -10.03 20.36 -3.70
C ASP A 204 -10.78 19.12 -4.20
N ARG A 205 -10.38 18.59 -5.36
CA ARG A 205 -10.93 17.33 -5.88
C ARG A 205 -10.64 16.15 -4.96
N LEU A 206 -9.42 16.06 -4.41
CA LEU A 206 -9.10 15.04 -3.39
C LEU A 206 -10.00 15.19 -2.17
N ARG A 207 -10.14 16.40 -1.62
CA ARG A 207 -11.00 16.70 -0.47
C ARG A 207 -12.42 16.24 -0.72
N ASP A 208 -13.03 16.70 -1.81
CA ASP A 208 -14.44 16.46 -2.10
C ASP A 208 -14.72 14.96 -2.31
N ASN A 209 -13.82 14.26 -3.02
CA ASN A 209 -13.88 12.81 -3.15
C ASN A 209 -13.74 12.09 -1.80
N THR A 210 -12.78 12.49 -0.96
CA THR A 210 -12.59 11.89 0.37
C THR A 210 -13.80 12.10 1.27
N ILE A 211 -14.41 13.29 1.29
CA ILE A 211 -15.62 13.57 2.08
C ILE A 211 -16.77 12.66 1.64
N ASP A 212 -17.02 12.58 0.33
CA ASP A 212 -18.10 11.76 -0.20
C ASP A 212 -17.86 10.26 0.01
N ASP A 213 -16.62 9.80 -0.12
CA ASP A 213 -16.25 8.40 0.10
C ASP A 213 -16.39 8.01 1.57
N ILE A 214 -15.94 8.85 2.50
CA ILE A 214 -16.14 8.66 3.95
C ILE A 214 -17.64 8.61 4.25
N LYS A 215 -18.43 9.52 3.67
CA LYS A 215 -19.88 9.52 3.84
C LYS A 215 -20.51 8.20 3.35
N TRP A 216 -20.15 7.75 2.15
CA TRP A 216 -20.68 6.50 1.60
C TRP A 216 -20.32 5.31 2.49
N CYS A 217 -19.07 5.24 2.97
CA CYS A 217 -18.62 4.18 3.86
C CYS A 217 -19.40 4.22 5.19
N THR A 218 -19.56 5.40 5.78
CA THR A 218 -20.34 5.61 7.02
C THR A 218 -21.79 5.14 6.85
N ASP A 219 -22.47 5.56 5.77
CA ASP A 219 -23.85 5.17 5.48
C ASP A 219 -24.01 3.65 5.28
N ASN A 220 -22.93 2.96 4.91
CA ASN A 220 -22.88 1.51 4.72
C ASN A 220 -22.15 0.75 5.85
N LYS A 221 -21.82 1.42 6.96
CA LYS A 221 -21.14 0.84 8.14
C LYS A 221 -19.77 0.23 7.83
N LEU A 222 -19.01 0.90 6.99
CA LEU A 222 -17.64 0.57 6.61
C LEU A 222 -16.71 1.68 7.07
N ASP A 223 -15.47 1.33 7.36
CA ASP A 223 -14.41 2.30 7.55
C ASP A 223 -13.71 2.63 6.22
N TYR A 224 -13.17 3.82 6.13
CA TYR A 224 -12.48 4.32 4.93
C TYR A 224 -11.03 4.64 5.28
N VAL A 225 -10.09 4.16 4.45
CA VAL A 225 -8.68 4.49 4.57
C VAL A 225 -8.17 5.08 3.24
N PRO A 226 -7.96 6.40 3.15
CA PRO A 226 -7.41 7.00 1.95
C PRO A 226 -5.98 6.54 1.71
N CYS A 227 -5.65 6.32 0.44
CA CYS A 227 -4.30 6.09 -0.02
C CYS A 227 -3.59 7.42 -0.30
N ILE A 228 -2.32 7.53 0.09
CA ILE A 228 -1.46 8.69 -0.12
C ILE A 228 -0.08 8.24 -0.60
N SER A 229 0.55 9.02 -1.51
CA SER A 229 1.88 8.69 -2.05
C SER A 229 2.78 9.91 -2.19
N PRO A 230 4.11 9.76 -2.06
CA PRO A 230 5.02 10.92 -2.08
C PRO A 230 5.20 11.55 -3.47
N GLY A 231 4.82 10.83 -4.52
CA GLY A 231 5.01 11.17 -5.93
C GLY A 231 4.91 9.89 -6.76
N PHE A 232 5.27 9.96 -8.04
CA PHE A 232 5.19 8.81 -8.95
C PHE A 232 6.11 8.95 -10.17
N SER A 233 6.69 7.83 -10.60
CA SER A 233 7.47 7.73 -11.84
C SER A 233 7.64 6.28 -12.30
N TRP A 234 6.84 5.86 -13.27
CA TRP A 234 6.99 4.62 -14.03
C TRP A 234 7.92 4.69 -15.25
N HIS A 235 8.69 5.77 -15.44
CA HIS A 235 9.49 5.96 -16.67
C HIS A 235 10.28 4.71 -17.09
N ASN A 236 11.06 4.12 -16.18
CA ASN A 236 11.85 2.94 -16.52
C ASN A 236 10.99 1.72 -16.86
N LEU A 237 9.89 1.49 -16.12
CA LEU A 237 8.98 0.37 -16.36
C LEU A 237 8.24 0.54 -17.71
N SER A 238 7.74 1.74 -17.99
CA SER A 238 7.01 2.06 -19.23
C SER A 238 7.83 1.80 -20.48
N ARG A 239 9.17 1.87 -20.41
CA ARG A 239 10.03 1.56 -21.55
C ARG A 239 10.01 0.08 -21.97
N TYR A 240 9.58 -0.80 -21.06
CA TYR A 240 9.45 -2.23 -21.33
C TYR A 240 7.99 -2.62 -21.55
N GLU A 241 7.09 -2.14 -20.68
CA GLU A 241 5.66 -2.50 -20.73
C GLU A 241 4.89 -1.74 -21.83
N PHE A 242 5.27 -0.50 -22.12
CA PHE A 242 4.57 0.41 -23.02
C PHE A 242 5.57 1.12 -23.97
N PRO A 243 6.27 0.37 -24.86
CA PRO A 243 7.35 0.93 -25.66
C PRO A 243 6.92 2.11 -26.56
N ASP A 244 5.65 2.16 -26.94
CA ASP A 244 5.07 3.23 -27.76
C ASP A 244 4.56 4.44 -26.95
N ASP A 245 4.56 4.35 -25.63
CA ASP A 245 4.03 5.36 -24.71
C ASP A 245 4.95 5.48 -23.48
N VAL A 246 6.21 5.80 -23.74
CA VAL A 246 7.23 5.99 -22.70
C VAL A 246 6.92 7.24 -21.89
N LYS A 247 6.90 7.07 -20.58
CA LYS A 247 6.33 8.04 -19.67
C LYS A 247 7.38 8.97 -19.11
N PRO A 248 7.05 10.22 -18.75
CA PRO A 248 8.05 11.16 -18.27
C PRO A 248 8.63 10.72 -16.92
N VAL A 249 9.93 10.96 -16.72
CA VAL A 249 10.61 10.82 -15.42
C VAL A 249 9.95 11.77 -14.43
N GLY A 250 9.58 11.28 -13.26
CA GLY A 250 8.91 12.10 -12.24
C GLY A 250 7.53 12.58 -12.69
N SER A 251 6.73 11.70 -13.31
CA SER A 251 5.38 12.01 -13.81
C SER A 251 4.50 12.73 -12.78
N ILE A 252 4.69 12.43 -11.49
CA ILE A 252 4.15 13.21 -10.38
C ILE A 252 5.32 13.62 -9.47
N PRO A 253 5.76 14.90 -9.53
CA PRO A 253 6.94 15.33 -8.80
C PRO A 253 6.67 15.44 -7.30
N ARG A 254 7.63 15.02 -6.48
CA ARG A 254 7.49 15.05 -5.02
C ARG A 254 7.52 16.46 -4.42
N GLN A 255 8.17 17.40 -5.12
CA GLN A 255 8.29 18.81 -4.75
C GLN A 255 8.82 19.02 -3.32
N GLY A 256 9.87 18.28 -2.97
CA GLY A 256 10.49 18.31 -1.64
C GLY A 256 9.56 17.86 -0.52
N GLY A 257 8.56 17.02 -0.82
CA GLY A 257 7.54 16.55 0.11
C GLY A 257 6.26 17.38 0.17
N ARG A 258 6.18 18.50 -0.56
CA ARG A 258 4.99 19.36 -0.56
C ARG A 258 3.74 18.60 -1.03
N PHE A 259 3.85 17.87 -2.14
CA PHE A 259 2.72 17.10 -2.68
C PHE A 259 2.26 16.00 -1.71
N TYR A 260 3.22 15.32 -1.07
CA TYR A 260 2.93 14.30 -0.07
C TYR A 260 2.14 14.88 1.12
N TRP A 261 2.63 15.99 1.67
CA TRP A 261 1.98 16.64 2.81
C TRP A 261 0.62 17.24 2.43
N GLN A 262 0.47 17.78 1.22
CA GLN A 262 -0.82 18.28 0.75
C GLN A 262 -1.88 17.18 0.74
N GLN A 263 -1.56 15.98 0.26
CA GLN A 263 -2.49 14.85 0.33
C GLN A 263 -2.82 14.45 1.77
N ILE A 264 -1.78 14.32 2.63
CA ILE A 264 -1.95 14.00 4.05
C ILE A 264 -2.88 14.99 4.74
N ALA A 265 -2.57 16.29 4.64
CA ALA A 265 -3.32 17.33 5.31
C ALA A 265 -4.75 17.44 4.77
N THR A 266 -4.93 17.26 3.46
CA THR A 266 -6.25 17.27 2.83
C THR A 266 -7.11 16.10 3.32
N ALA A 267 -6.57 14.89 3.30
CA ALA A 267 -7.29 13.69 3.74
C ALA A 267 -7.69 13.76 5.22
N ILE A 268 -6.75 14.14 6.11
CA ILE A 268 -7.04 14.27 7.55
C ILE A 268 -8.06 15.40 7.78
N ASN A 269 -7.90 16.55 7.12
CA ASN A 269 -8.85 17.67 7.25
C ASN A 269 -10.25 17.33 6.71
N ALA A 270 -10.33 16.41 5.74
CA ALA A 270 -11.59 15.88 5.21
C ALA A 270 -12.25 14.84 6.13
N GLY A 271 -11.61 14.47 7.25
CA GLY A 271 -12.16 13.57 8.27
C GLY A 271 -11.52 12.18 8.31
N ALA A 272 -10.47 11.91 7.55
CA ALA A 272 -9.77 10.63 7.61
C ALA A 272 -9.09 10.43 8.98
N SER A 273 -9.37 9.30 9.62
CA SER A 273 -8.77 8.87 10.89
C SER A 273 -7.60 7.89 10.71
N MET A 274 -7.37 7.43 9.48
CA MET A 274 -6.34 6.49 9.08
C MET A 274 -5.76 6.92 7.74
N LEU A 275 -4.54 6.49 7.43
CA LEU A 275 -3.92 6.69 6.11
C LEU A 275 -3.23 5.40 5.69
N TYR A 276 -3.36 5.03 4.42
CA TYR A 276 -2.54 4.01 3.78
C TYR A 276 -1.45 4.69 2.97
N VAL A 277 -0.18 4.47 3.32
CA VAL A 277 0.95 5.02 2.56
C VAL A 277 1.31 4.06 1.44
N ALA A 278 1.11 4.50 0.20
CA ALA A 278 1.64 3.81 -0.97
C ALA A 278 2.95 4.48 -1.41
N MET A 279 4.13 3.91 -1.17
CA MET A 279 4.41 2.67 -0.42
C MET A 279 5.69 2.79 0.40
N PHE A 280 6.00 1.80 1.24
CA PHE A 280 7.26 1.80 2.00
C PHE A 280 8.48 1.69 1.07
N ASP A 281 8.50 0.71 0.15
CA ASP A 281 9.66 0.32 -0.66
C ASP A 281 9.37 0.08 -2.16
N GLU A 282 8.25 0.56 -2.69
CA GLU A 282 7.92 0.45 -4.13
C GLU A 282 8.75 1.45 -4.98
N VAL A 283 9.94 1.00 -5.40
CA VAL A 283 10.92 1.83 -6.13
C VAL A 283 10.59 1.95 -7.62
N ASN A 284 10.03 0.90 -8.23
CA ASN A 284 9.65 0.85 -9.65
C ASN A 284 8.60 1.90 -10.04
N GLU A 285 7.73 2.28 -9.10
CA GLU A 285 6.74 3.36 -9.27
C GLU A 285 7.17 4.69 -8.64
N ALA A 286 8.35 4.73 -8.00
CA ALA A 286 8.85 5.87 -7.25
C ALA A 286 7.90 6.38 -6.15
N THR A 287 7.12 5.49 -5.55
CA THR A 287 6.23 5.77 -4.42
C THR A 287 6.88 5.44 -3.06
N ALA A 288 8.06 4.80 -3.06
CA ALA A 288 8.81 4.47 -1.84
C ALA A 288 9.08 5.68 -0.92
N ILE A 289 8.79 5.52 0.38
CA ILE A 289 9.07 6.50 1.44
C ILE A 289 10.34 6.19 2.24
N PHE A 290 10.90 4.99 2.13
CA PHE A 290 12.11 4.58 2.85
C PHE A 290 13.35 5.41 2.50
N LYS A 291 14.45 5.21 3.24
CA LYS A 291 15.65 6.03 3.04
C LYS A 291 16.24 5.82 1.66
N SER A 292 16.37 6.91 0.91
CA SER A 292 16.94 6.92 -0.45
C SER A 292 18.06 7.95 -0.57
N SER A 293 18.97 7.74 -1.53
CA SER A 293 20.10 8.64 -1.78
C SER A 293 19.70 9.75 -2.74
N ASP A 294 20.11 10.99 -2.45
CA ASP A 294 20.06 12.10 -3.43
C ASP A 294 21.18 12.00 -4.48
N ASN A 295 22.10 11.05 -4.29
CA ASN A 295 23.17 10.69 -5.21
C ASN A 295 22.94 9.26 -5.74
N PRO A 296 21.96 9.04 -6.64
CA PRO A 296 21.70 7.73 -7.20
C PRO A 296 22.81 7.31 -8.19
N PRO A 297 22.81 6.05 -8.66
CA PRO A 297 23.74 5.63 -9.70
C PRO A 297 23.60 6.45 -10.97
N VAL A 298 24.72 6.65 -11.68
CA VAL A 298 24.73 7.29 -13.00
C VAL A 298 24.56 6.20 -14.05
N SER A 299 23.63 6.41 -14.99
CA SER A 299 23.35 5.50 -16.10
C SER A 299 22.89 6.28 -17.33
N ALA A 300 23.34 5.86 -18.51
CA ALA A 300 22.87 6.39 -19.79
C ALA A 300 21.54 5.78 -20.23
N VAL A 301 21.15 4.64 -19.63
CA VAL A 301 19.97 3.87 -20.04
C VAL A 301 18.90 3.78 -18.96
N THR A 302 19.18 4.18 -17.72
CA THR A 302 18.22 4.12 -16.61
C THR A 302 18.15 5.48 -15.95
N SER A 303 16.94 6.02 -15.85
CA SER A 303 16.71 7.30 -15.19
C SER A 303 16.51 7.07 -13.70
N PHE A 304 17.26 7.78 -12.86
CA PHE A 304 17.05 7.80 -11.43
C PHE A 304 16.55 9.17 -11.02
N ILE A 305 15.47 9.20 -10.23
CA ILE A 305 15.05 10.43 -9.54
C ILE A 305 15.78 10.53 -8.20
N ASN A 306 15.89 11.75 -7.69
CA ASN A 306 16.56 12.03 -6.42
C ASN A 306 15.52 12.42 -5.34
N MET A 307 15.98 12.99 -4.23
CA MET A 307 15.17 13.37 -3.08
C MET A 307 14.87 14.87 -3.06
N ASP A 308 14.98 15.57 -4.19
CA ASP A 308 14.83 17.03 -4.30
C ASP A 308 15.78 17.80 -3.34
N GLY A 309 16.99 17.28 -3.12
CA GLY A 309 17.94 17.87 -2.16
C GLY A 309 17.53 17.70 -0.68
N LYS A 310 16.52 16.89 -0.38
CA LYS A 310 16.06 16.63 0.99
C LYS A 310 16.89 15.51 1.65
N PRO A 311 16.91 15.47 3.01
CA PRO A 311 17.52 14.37 3.74
C PRO A 311 16.98 13.01 3.28
N SER A 312 17.81 11.97 3.36
CA SER A 312 17.46 10.62 2.87
C SER A 312 16.20 10.05 3.52
N ASP A 313 15.90 10.46 4.74
CA ASP A 313 14.76 10.02 5.55
C ASP A 313 13.57 10.98 5.51
N HIS A 314 13.54 11.94 4.57
CA HIS A 314 12.54 13.01 4.51
C HIS A 314 11.10 12.50 4.56
N TYR A 315 10.78 11.48 3.76
CA TYR A 315 9.42 10.95 3.65
C TYR A 315 9.04 10.04 4.83
N LEU A 316 10.00 9.33 5.44
CA LEU A 316 9.76 8.64 6.72
C LEU A 316 9.36 9.63 7.82
N TRP A 317 10.07 10.76 7.91
CA TRP A 317 9.78 11.80 8.88
C TRP A 317 8.42 12.47 8.65
N LEU A 318 8.06 12.80 7.40
CA LEU A 318 6.74 13.36 7.08
C LEU A 318 5.61 12.40 7.48
N THR A 319 5.77 11.10 7.21
CA THR A 319 4.84 10.06 7.66
C THR A 319 4.74 10.02 9.19
N GLY A 320 5.86 10.16 9.90
CA GLY A 320 5.89 10.26 11.36
C GLY A 320 5.16 11.50 11.91
N GLU A 321 5.29 12.65 11.25
CA GLU A 321 4.53 13.86 11.61
C GLU A 321 3.03 13.65 11.39
N ALA A 322 2.62 12.99 10.31
CA ALA A 322 1.23 12.62 10.08
C ALA A 322 0.69 11.67 11.16
N ALA A 323 1.48 10.66 11.56
CA ALA A 323 1.11 9.75 12.64
C ALA A 323 0.90 10.47 13.97
N LYS A 324 1.72 11.47 14.31
CA LYS A 324 1.51 12.31 15.50
C LYS A 324 0.20 13.09 15.44
N VAL A 325 -0.17 13.60 14.25
CA VAL A 325 -1.45 14.29 14.05
C VAL A 325 -2.63 13.33 14.26
N LEU A 326 -2.61 12.16 13.62
CA LEU A 326 -3.66 11.14 13.75
C LEU A 326 -3.84 10.64 15.19
N ARG A 327 -2.75 10.60 15.97
CA ARG A 327 -2.77 10.23 17.40
C ARG A 327 -3.07 11.40 18.34
N ASN A 328 -3.48 12.56 17.81
CA ASN A 328 -3.75 13.78 18.58
C ASN A 328 -2.58 14.28 19.44
N GLN A 329 -1.34 13.94 19.05
CA GLN A 329 -0.12 14.40 19.73
C GLN A 329 0.35 15.77 19.23
N LYS A 330 -0.18 16.20 18.09
CA LYS A 330 0.11 17.49 17.44
C LYS A 330 -1.11 17.95 16.64
N PRO A 331 -1.42 19.27 16.58
CA PRO A 331 -2.46 19.76 15.69
C PRO A 331 -2.08 19.57 14.22
N LEU A 332 -3.09 19.37 13.37
CA LEU A 332 -2.92 19.38 11.93
C LEU A 332 -2.51 20.79 11.44
N THR A 333 -1.57 20.85 10.51
CA THR A 333 -1.19 22.08 9.79
C THR A 333 -1.30 21.86 8.28
N LEU A 334 -1.96 22.77 7.56
CA LEU A 334 -2.07 22.67 6.10
C LEU A 334 -0.73 22.87 5.38
N LYS A 335 0.16 23.68 5.96
CA LYS A 335 1.54 23.83 5.49
C LYS A 335 2.37 22.63 5.92
N MET A 336 3.27 22.20 5.04
CA MET A 336 4.24 21.15 5.34
C MET A 336 5.09 21.56 6.55
N PRO A 337 5.28 20.67 7.54
CA PRO A 337 6.15 20.95 8.67
C PRO A 337 7.58 21.17 8.17
N GLU A 338 8.33 21.98 8.92
CA GLU A 338 9.75 22.22 8.69
C GLU A 338 10.59 21.44 9.70
N ARG A 339 11.72 20.89 9.25
CA ARG A 339 12.71 20.29 10.14
C ARG A 339 13.49 21.41 10.82
N LYS A 340 13.57 21.35 12.15
CA LYS A 340 14.42 22.25 12.94
C LYS A 340 15.85 21.75 12.98
#